data_AF-A0A645C7W0-F1
#
_entry.id   AF-A0A645C7W0-F1
#
_cell.length_a   1.000
_cell.length_b   1.000
_cell.length_c   1.000
_cell.angle_alpha   90.00
_cell.angle_beta   90.00
_cell.angle_gamma   90.00
#
_symmetry.space_group_name_H-M   'P 1'
#
loop_
_entity.id
_entity.type
_entity.pdbx_description
1 polymer ?
#
loop_
_entity_poly.entity_id
_entity_poly.type
_entity_poly.pdbx_seq_one_letter_code
_entity_poly.pdbx_strand_id
1 'polypeptide(L)'
;MIAVKHSEQRSIRPFFFTLNDLRNLDKSGKIESRKRTVIVYLTMKGFNLSTGAWLKMRDPSVFLCSEITREKAFVMIKWLNDPEVTRYLSDSPYIADYLLETLQRVNLPIVTHLFNQNGRFYLVEDQDRQPIGFVRLVKKASDYELVIVIGERRYWHKRYGTKTIKEALKIAFLELRARKVTAKIYPDNQISLRAFKRAAFLTEQRTARLITMSMNMEQYFQSLKMFRADPDDIIMTNQDKTRLLDVMQNRPFEPLMKLKTELERAIIVDSQQITEDVITMNSRILLTIDTKPLNVQLVYPQDASAADTLPVTDPIGTAVLGFRAGKRLNWELPDGPAQIFIQQILYQPEASGDYRL
;
A
#
# COMPACT_ATOMS: atom_id res chain seq x y z
N MET A 1 3.32 1.65 -17.93
CA MET A 1 2.60 2.80 -17.36
C MET A 1 1.68 2.42 -16.22
N ILE A 2 1.50 3.30 -15.23
CA ILE A 2 0.45 3.19 -14.20
C ILE A 2 -0.61 4.24 -14.50
N ALA A 3 -1.83 3.78 -14.75
CA ALA A 3 -3.03 4.56 -15.03
C ALA A 3 -4.27 3.75 -14.58
N VAL A 4 -5.26 4.42 -13.99
CA VAL A 4 -6.46 3.77 -13.41
C VAL A 4 -7.72 4.41 -13.97
N LYS A 5 -8.76 3.58 -14.17
CA LYS A 5 -10.04 4.00 -14.72
C LYS A 5 -10.88 4.69 -13.64
N HIS A 6 -11.61 5.75 -14.02
CA HIS A 6 -12.67 6.36 -13.20
C HIS A 6 -14.06 5.81 -13.54
N SER A 7 -14.94 5.65 -12.54
CA SER A 7 -16.19 4.89 -12.64
C SER A 7 -17.38 5.58 -13.31
N GLU A 8 -17.35 6.89 -13.56
CA GLU A 8 -18.48 7.59 -14.18
C GLU A 8 -18.16 8.10 -15.58
N GLN A 9 -18.81 7.49 -16.58
CA GLN A 9 -19.28 8.17 -17.79
C GLN A 9 -20.54 8.96 -17.44
N ARG A 10 -20.40 10.01 -16.62
CA ARG A 10 -21.23 11.19 -16.86
C ARG A 10 -20.28 12.12 -17.57
N SER A 11 -20.63 12.47 -18.81
CA SER A 11 -20.05 13.62 -19.51
C SER A 11 -19.65 14.65 -18.46
N ILE A 12 -18.40 15.10 -18.47
CA ILE A 12 -18.12 16.45 -17.99
C ILE A 12 -19.03 17.31 -18.87
N ARG A 13 -20.28 17.55 -18.44
CA ARG A 13 -21.08 18.62 -19.00
C ARG A 13 -20.28 19.83 -18.57
N PRO A 14 -19.72 20.61 -19.51
CA PRO A 14 -19.21 21.91 -19.13
C PRO A 14 -20.42 22.65 -18.56
N PHE A 15 -20.47 22.80 -17.24
CA PHE A 15 -21.42 23.73 -16.65
C PHE A 15 -20.93 25.10 -17.09
N PHE A 16 -21.71 25.69 -18.00
CA PHE A 16 -21.60 27.06 -18.43
C PHE A 16 -21.49 27.95 -17.20
N PHE A 17 -20.36 28.65 -17.05
CA PHE A 17 -20.43 30.00 -16.51
C PHE A 17 -20.55 30.91 -17.72
N THR A 18 -21.76 31.38 -18.00
CA THR A 18 -21.92 32.61 -18.77
C THR A 18 -21.27 33.74 -17.98
N LEU A 19 -20.53 34.61 -18.67
CA LEU A 19 -19.90 35.84 -18.15
C LEU A 19 -20.86 36.78 -17.37
N ASN A 20 -22.15 36.49 -17.30
CA ASN A 20 -23.15 37.23 -16.54
C ASN A 20 -23.24 36.86 -15.05
N ASP A 21 -22.73 35.71 -14.61
CA ASP A 21 -22.84 35.28 -13.20
C ASP A 21 -21.76 35.90 -12.28
N LEU A 22 -20.81 36.66 -12.85
CA LEU A 22 -19.76 37.37 -12.10
C LEU A 22 -20.11 38.83 -11.78
N ARG A 23 -21.36 39.28 -12.02
CA ARG A 23 -21.77 40.68 -11.76
C ARG A 23 -22.51 40.95 -10.44
N ASN A 24 -22.81 39.94 -9.63
CA ASN A 24 -23.47 40.13 -8.33
C ASN A 24 -22.70 39.45 -7.20
N LEU A 25 -21.58 40.04 -6.79
CA LEU A 25 -21.09 39.92 -5.41
C LEU A 25 -20.94 41.34 -4.86
N ASP A 26 -22.06 41.81 -4.35
CA ASP A 26 -22.19 43.06 -3.63
C ASP A 26 -21.36 43.04 -2.33
N LYS A 27 -20.99 44.24 -1.97
CA LYS A 27 -20.17 44.70 -0.87
C LYS A 27 -20.63 44.14 0.46
N SER A 28 -19.86 43.22 1.04
CA SER A 28 -19.63 43.21 2.49
C SER A 28 -18.33 42.48 2.79
N GLY A 29 -17.28 43.27 2.98
CA GLY A 29 -16.03 42.78 3.53
C GLY A 29 -16.26 42.28 4.95
N LYS A 30 -15.94 41.00 5.19
CA LYS A 30 -15.48 40.50 6.49
C LYS A 30 -14.62 39.26 6.26
N ILE A 31 -13.32 39.45 6.45
CA ILE A 31 -12.32 38.38 6.54
C ILE A 31 -12.37 37.89 7.98
N GLU A 32 -12.71 36.62 8.20
CA GLU A 32 -12.53 35.99 9.50
C GLU A 32 -11.50 34.86 9.38
N SER A 33 -10.30 35.15 9.84
CA SER A 33 -9.18 34.23 9.90
C SER A 33 -9.32 33.29 11.09
N ARG A 34 -9.30 31.97 10.86
CA ARG A 34 -8.84 31.00 11.87
C ARG A 34 -7.90 29.97 11.23
N LYS A 35 -6.62 30.33 11.21
CA LYS A 35 -5.49 29.38 11.10
C LYS A 35 -5.49 28.46 12.32
N ARG A 36 -5.46 27.14 12.12
CA ARG A 36 -4.71 26.17 12.94
C ARG A 36 -4.46 24.91 12.11
N THR A 37 -3.50 24.96 11.19
CA THR A 37 -2.87 23.76 10.64
C THR A 37 -1.82 23.30 11.63
N VAL A 38 -2.11 22.22 12.35
CA VAL A 38 -1.11 21.53 13.17
C VAL A 38 -0.34 20.61 12.22
N ILE A 39 0.86 21.03 11.80
CA ILE A 39 1.79 20.17 11.09
C ILE A 39 2.49 19.31 12.14
N VAL A 40 2.02 18.07 12.32
CA VAL A 40 2.72 17.08 13.13
C VAL A 40 3.86 16.52 12.29
N TYR A 41 5.07 17.02 12.52
CA TYR A 41 6.29 16.39 12.04
C TYR A 41 6.55 15.12 12.86
N LEU A 42 6.19 13.96 12.32
CA LEU A 42 6.81 12.70 12.77
C LEU A 42 8.22 12.65 12.18
N THR A 43 9.19 13.18 12.93
CA THR A 43 10.61 12.98 12.67
C THR A 43 10.95 11.53 13.01
N MET A 44 11.21 10.69 11.99
CA MET A 44 11.86 9.40 12.20
C MET A 44 13.34 9.66 12.50
N LYS A 45 13.68 9.77 13.79
CA LYS A 45 15.07 9.64 14.28
C LYS A 45 15.32 8.17 14.63
N GLY A 46 16.35 7.59 14.03
CA GLY A 46 16.87 6.28 14.45
C GLY A 46 17.38 5.42 13.30
N PHE A 47 18.40 5.87 12.56
CA PHE A 47 19.24 4.97 11.76
C PHE A 47 20.69 5.19 12.19
N ASN A 48 21.18 4.33 13.07
CA ASN A 48 22.62 4.16 13.29
C ASN A 48 23.14 3.20 12.21
N LEU A 49 24.03 3.70 11.37
CA LEU A 49 24.78 2.90 10.40
C LEU A 49 26.04 2.37 11.07
N SER A 50 26.18 1.06 11.19
CA SER A 50 27.48 0.40 11.25
C SER A 50 27.67 -0.53 10.05
N THR A 51 28.68 -0.18 9.26
CA THR A 51 29.58 -1.04 8.45
C THR A 51 28.98 -2.03 7.45
N GLY A 52 29.22 -1.76 6.16
CA GLY A 52 29.16 -2.77 5.09
C GLY A 52 28.63 -2.20 3.77
N ALA A 53 29.53 -1.81 2.87
CA ALA A 53 29.23 -1.15 1.61
C ALA A 53 28.34 -1.98 0.66
N TRP A 54 27.09 -1.57 0.53
CA TRP A 54 26.28 -1.69 -0.69
C TRP A 54 25.55 -0.36 -0.86
N LEU A 55 25.77 0.34 -1.98
CA LEU A 55 25.06 1.58 -2.33
C LEU A 55 23.60 1.21 -2.64
N LYS A 56 22.80 1.04 -1.58
CA LYS A 56 21.34 0.86 -1.66
C LYS A 56 20.81 2.11 -2.35
N MET A 57 20.43 2.02 -3.62
CA MET A 57 19.81 3.14 -4.34
C MET A 57 18.72 3.71 -3.44
N ARG A 58 18.81 5.02 -3.09
CA ARG A 58 17.80 5.68 -2.27
C ARG A 58 16.45 5.41 -2.90
N ASP A 59 15.57 4.80 -2.13
CA ASP A 59 14.23 4.43 -2.55
C ASP A 59 13.51 5.70 -3.06
N PRO A 60 12.94 5.75 -4.27
CA PRO A 60 12.51 7.01 -4.91
C PRO A 60 11.49 7.83 -4.08
N SER A 61 11.76 9.08 -3.74
CA SER A 61 10.78 9.91 -3.03
C SER A 61 9.73 10.47 -3.98
N VAL A 62 8.47 10.51 -3.53
CA VAL A 62 7.35 11.15 -4.23
C VAL A 62 6.56 12.03 -3.28
N PHE A 63 6.04 13.14 -3.79
CA PHE A 63 5.24 14.09 -3.03
C PHE A 63 3.93 14.39 -3.76
N LEU A 64 2.87 14.67 -3.00
CA LEU A 64 1.58 15.07 -3.54
C LEU A 64 1.36 16.56 -3.28
N CYS A 65 1.32 17.34 -4.36
CA CYS A 65 1.12 18.79 -4.30
C CYS A 65 -0.33 19.14 -4.66
N SER A 66 -1.03 19.82 -3.76
CA SER A 66 -2.40 20.30 -3.99
C SER A 66 -2.46 21.63 -4.75
N GLU A 67 -1.36 22.39 -4.76
CA GLU A 67 -1.27 23.64 -5.50
C GLU A 67 -0.86 23.37 -6.95
N ILE A 68 -1.73 23.78 -7.88
CA ILE A 68 -1.51 23.57 -9.31
C ILE A 68 -1.28 24.95 -9.92
N THR A 69 -0.02 25.23 -10.26
CA THR A 69 0.33 26.42 -11.03
C THR A 69 -0.01 26.23 -12.50
N ARG A 70 -0.17 27.33 -13.21
CA ARG A 70 -0.42 27.34 -14.65
C ARG A 70 0.62 26.52 -15.43
N GLU A 71 1.90 26.68 -15.10
CA GLU A 71 3.01 25.95 -15.75
C GLU A 71 2.89 24.44 -15.57
N LYS A 72 2.58 23.98 -14.35
CA LYS A 72 2.39 22.56 -14.05
C LYS A 72 1.16 22.00 -14.76
N ALA A 73 0.09 22.79 -14.90
CA ALA A 73 -1.09 22.40 -15.65
C ALA A 73 -0.78 22.15 -17.14
N PHE A 74 0.14 22.92 -17.75
CA PHE A 74 0.59 22.65 -19.12
C PHE A 74 1.34 21.32 -19.24
N VAL A 75 2.16 20.94 -18.26
CA VAL A 75 2.82 19.62 -18.27
C VAL A 75 1.78 18.50 -18.26
N MET A 76 0.72 18.66 -17.44
CA MET A 76 -0.36 17.69 -17.40
C MET A 76 -1.13 17.59 -18.71
N ILE A 77 -1.39 18.71 -19.41
CA ILE A 77 -2.02 18.70 -20.75
C ILE A 77 -1.19 17.85 -21.73
N LYS A 78 0.15 17.93 -21.67
CA LYS A 78 1.02 17.06 -22.50
C LYS A 78 0.77 15.58 -22.24
N TRP A 79 0.63 15.18 -20.97
CA TRP A 79 0.32 13.79 -20.62
C TRP A 79 -1.08 13.38 -21.07
N LEU A 80 -2.08 14.27 -20.96
CA LEU A 80 -3.44 13.98 -21.41
C LEU A 80 -3.56 13.88 -22.94
N ASN A 81 -2.58 14.42 -23.68
CA ASN A 81 -2.48 14.25 -25.14
C ASN A 81 -1.67 13.02 -25.58
N ASP A 82 -0.99 12.32 -24.67
CA ASP A 82 -0.24 11.10 -25.00
C ASP A 82 -1.18 9.88 -24.98
N PRO A 83 -1.43 9.21 -26.13
CA PRO A 83 -2.33 8.06 -26.20
C PRO A 83 -1.84 6.85 -25.41
N GLU A 84 -0.53 6.74 -25.16
CA GLU A 84 -0.05 5.73 -24.22
C GLU A 84 -0.60 6.06 -22.83
N VAL A 85 -0.49 7.33 -22.40
CA VAL A 85 -0.87 7.80 -21.05
C VAL A 85 -2.36 7.66 -20.79
N THR A 86 -3.17 8.00 -21.78
CA THR A 86 -4.62 8.00 -21.65
C THR A 86 -5.29 6.66 -21.93
N ARG A 87 -4.55 5.65 -22.44
CA ARG A 87 -5.10 4.31 -22.79
C ARG A 87 -5.98 3.70 -21.69
N TYR A 88 -5.61 3.90 -20.44
CA TYR A 88 -6.30 3.32 -19.28
C TYR A 88 -7.13 4.33 -18.48
N LEU A 89 -7.28 5.55 -18.99
CA LEU A 89 -8.12 6.59 -18.40
C LEU A 89 -9.54 6.54 -18.96
N SER A 90 -10.49 7.06 -18.19
CA SER A 90 -11.88 7.25 -18.62
C SER A 90 -12.17 8.66 -19.15
N ASP A 91 -11.19 9.55 -19.10
CA ASP A 91 -11.41 10.95 -19.42
C ASP A 91 -11.82 11.11 -20.88
N SER A 92 -12.60 12.17 -21.15
CA SER A 92 -12.96 12.55 -22.51
C SER A 92 -11.69 12.79 -23.33
N PRO A 93 -11.60 12.32 -24.59
CA PRO A 93 -10.45 12.61 -25.45
C PRO A 93 -10.23 14.12 -25.66
N TYR A 94 -11.28 14.94 -25.47
CA TYR A 94 -11.22 16.40 -25.61
C TYR A 94 -10.82 17.14 -24.33
N ILE A 95 -10.50 16.45 -23.23
CA ILE A 95 -10.24 17.09 -21.94
C ILE A 95 -8.98 17.98 -21.97
N ALA A 96 -7.97 17.58 -22.74
CA ALA A 96 -6.73 18.30 -22.88
C ALA A 96 -6.95 19.65 -23.59
N ASP A 97 -7.70 19.62 -24.70
CA ASP A 97 -8.06 20.81 -25.48
C ASP A 97 -8.90 21.79 -24.64
N TYR A 98 -9.91 21.27 -23.94
CA TYR A 98 -10.74 22.08 -23.05
C TYR A 98 -9.94 22.75 -21.93
N LEU A 99 -9.01 22.02 -21.30
CA LEU A 99 -8.14 22.60 -20.27
C LEU A 99 -7.20 23.64 -20.87
N LEU A 100 -6.66 23.40 -22.06
CA LEU A 100 -5.81 24.35 -22.77
C LEU A 100 -6.55 25.67 -23.05
N GLU A 101 -7.75 25.59 -23.63
CA GLU A 101 -8.60 26.76 -23.89
C GLU A 101 -8.92 27.51 -22.59
N THR A 102 -9.27 26.79 -21.52
CA THR A 102 -9.60 27.38 -20.23
C THR A 102 -8.40 28.12 -19.64
N LEU A 103 -7.21 27.51 -19.67
CA LEU A 103 -5.99 28.18 -19.23
C LEU A 103 -5.69 29.40 -20.09
N GLN A 104 -5.86 29.34 -21.41
CA GLN A 104 -5.63 30.51 -22.27
C GLN A 104 -6.56 31.69 -21.93
N ARG A 105 -7.79 31.43 -21.52
CA ARG A 105 -8.76 32.47 -21.13
C ARG A 105 -8.54 33.01 -19.71
N VAL A 106 -8.10 32.16 -18.78
CA VAL A 106 -7.93 32.52 -17.36
C VAL A 106 -6.50 32.95 -17.09
N ASN A 107 -6.25 34.22 -16.78
CA ASN A 107 -4.92 34.74 -16.42
C ASN A 107 -4.63 34.64 -14.90
N LEU A 108 -4.82 33.46 -14.31
CA LEU A 108 -4.49 33.19 -12.91
C LEU A 108 -3.20 32.37 -12.81
N PRO A 109 -2.28 32.71 -11.89
CA PRO A 109 -1.04 31.94 -11.69
C PRO A 109 -1.31 30.57 -11.06
N ILE A 110 -2.35 30.48 -10.22
CA ILE A 110 -2.77 29.25 -9.53
C ILE A 110 -4.16 28.86 -10.03
N VAL A 111 -4.27 27.62 -10.52
CA VAL A 111 -5.45 27.11 -11.22
C VAL A 111 -6.04 25.87 -10.54
N THR A 112 -5.69 25.61 -9.28
CA THR A 112 -6.17 24.48 -8.46
C THR A 112 -7.68 24.30 -8.48
N HIS A 113 -8.45 25.39 -8.51
CA HIS A 113 -9.92 25.35 -8.52
C HIS A 113 -10.50 24.64 -9.76
N LEU A 114 -9.78 24.64 -10.88
CA LEU A 114 -10.20 23.94 -12.11
C LEU A 114 -10.19 22.41 -11.94
N PHE A 115 -9.41 21.89 -10.99
CA PHE A 115 -9.12 20.46 -10.85
C PHE A 115 -9.86 19.78 -9.69
N ASN A 116 -10.31 20.54 -8.69
CA ASN A 116 -10.97 20.01 -7.49
C ASN A 116 -12.49 19.80 -7.66
N GLN A 117 -12.94 19.45 -8.87
CA GLN A 117 -14.35 19.17 -9.12
C GLN A 117 -14.70 17.75 -8.67
N ASN A 118 -15.61 17.64 -7.70
CA ASN A 118 -16.10 16.37 -7.14
C ASN A 118 -15.04 15.49 -6.43
N GLY A 119 -14.00 16.10 -5.86
CA GLY A 119 -12.93 15.38 -5.17
C GLY A 119 -11.72 16.24 -4.85
N ARG A 120 -10.58 15.59 -4.64
CA ARG A 120 -9.27 16.25 -4.48
C ARG A 120 -8.32 15.83 -5.60
N PHE A 121 -7.62 16.79 -6.15
CA PHE A 121 -6.60 16.60 -7.17
C PHE A 121 -5.22 16.94 -6.60
N TYR A 122 -4.23 16.11 -6.92
CA TYR A 122 -2.84 16.33 -6.56
C TYR A 122 -1.93 16.07 -7.76
N LEU A 123 -0.92 16.91 -7.93
CA LEU A 123 0.23 16.58 -8.78
C LEU A 123 1.18 15.68 -8.01
N VAL A 124 1.74 14.71 -8.72
CA VAL A 124 2.83 13.88 -8.21
C VAL A 124 4.13 14.55 -8.58
N GLU A 125 4.94 14.87 -7.58
CA GLU A 125 6.26 15.46 -7.76
C GLU A 125 7.34 14.48 -7.32
N ASP A 126 8.51 14.56 -7.95
CA ASP A 126 9.71 13.90 -7.47
C ASP A 126 10.46 14.75 -6.42
N GLN A 127 11.65 14.29 -6.03
CA GLN A 127 12.51 14.97 -5.06
C GLN A 127 12.94 16.39 -5.49
N ASP A 128 12.96 16.66 -6.80
CA ASP A 128 13.39 17.93 -7.39
C ASP A 128 12.18 18.84 -7.71
N ARG A 129 11.00 18.53 -7.13
CA ARG A 129 9.72 19.24 -7.33
C ARG A 129 9.24 19.22 -8.78
N GLN A 130 9.72 18.29 -9.59
CA GLN A 130 9.29 18.16 -10.97
C GLN A 130 7.98 17.35 -11.03
N PRO A 131 6.96 17.83 -11.76
CA PRO A 131 5.73 17.07 -11.93
C PRO A 131 6.01 15.82 -12.78
N ILE A 132 5.62 14.64 -12.27
CA ILE A 132 5.81 13.34 -12.93
C ILE A 132 4.49 12.60 -13.20
N GLY A 133 3.40 13.05 -12.59
CA GLY A 133 2.09 12.43 -12.70
C GLY A 133 1.01 13.19 -11.93
N PHE A 134 -0.15 12.58 -11.76
CA PHE A 134 -1.23 13.13 -10.94
C PHE A 134 -2.05 12.04 -10.23
N VAL A 135 -2.77 12.45 -9.19
CA VAL A 135 -3.70 11.65 -8.40
C VAL A 135 -5.02 12.40 -8.30
N ARG A 136 -6.14 11.69 -8.49
CA ARG A 136 -7.48 12.16 -8.12
C ARG A 136 -8.08 11.23 -7.08
N LEU A 137 -8.58 11.82 -6.00
CA LEU A 137 -9.44 11.16 -5.03
C LEU A 137 -10.86 11.65 -5.28
N VAL A 138 -11.62 10.89 -6.07
CA VAL A 138 -13.00 11.24 -6.42
C VAL A 138 -13.93 10.78 -5.33
N LYS A 139 -14.76 11.69 -4.79
CA LYS A 139 -15.62 11.39 -3.65
C LYS A 139 -16.83 10.54 -4.10
N LYS A 140 -17.07 9.42 -3.43
CA LYS A 140 -18.24 8.54 -3.61
C LYS A 140 -18.92 8.33 -2.26
N ALA A 141 -19.92 9.17 -1.94
CA ALA A 141 -20.55 9.24 -0.63
C ALA A 141 -19.53 9.46 0.52
N SER A 142 -19.11 8.40 1.20
CA SER A 142 -18.13 8.39 2.31
C SER A 142 -16.83 7.64 1.98
N ASP A 143 -16.73 7.17 0.74
CA ASP A 143 -15.58 6.48 0.17
C ASP A 143 -14.93 7.34 -0.91
N TYR A 144 -13.76 6.92 -1.35
CA TYR A 144 -13.05 7.58 -2.45
C TYR A 144 -12.67 6.58 -3.53
N GLU A 145 -12.75 7.03 -4.78
CA GLU A 145 -12.14 6.35 -5.92
C GLU A 145 -10.79 7.00 -6.22
N LEU A 146 -9.72 6.20 -6.16
CA LEU A 146 -8.36 6.60 -6.44
C LEU A 146 -8.06 6.41 -7.92
N VAL A 147 -7.83 7.53 -8.61
CA VAL A 147 -7.28 7.58 -9.95
C VAL A 147 -5.84 8.05 -9.85
N ILE A 148 -4.91 7.36 -10.48
CA ILE A 148 -3.49 7.71 -10.48
C ILE A 148 -2.95 7.60 -11.90
N VAL A 149 -2.07 8.53 -12.27
CA VAL A 149 -1.28 8.49 -13.50
C VAL A 149 0.16 8.84 -13.19
N ILE A 150 1.10 8.05 -13.73
CA ILE A 150 2.50 8.45 -13.87
C ILE A 150 2.73 8.77 -15.35
N GLY A 151 2.74 10.06 -15.69
CA GLY A 151 2.80 10.52 -17.09
C GLY A 151 4.20 10.48 -17.68
N GLU A 152 5.21 10.81 -16.87
CA GLU A 152 6.60 10.86 -17.34
C GLU A 152 7.20 9.47 -17.55
N ARG A 153 7.46 9.11 -18.82
CA ARG A 153 7.92 7.78 -19.26
C ARG A 153 9.15 7.29 -18.52
N ARG A 154 10.10 8.18 -18.24
CA ARG A 154 11.36 7.88 -17.53
C ARG A 154 11.17 7.36 -16.10
N TYR A 155 9.99 7.52 -15.51
CA TYR A 155 9.66 7.04 -14.15
C TYR A 155 8.85 5.73 -14.15
N TRP A 156 8.50 5.20 -15.32
CA TRP A 156 7.79 3.93 -15.41
C TRP A 156 8.67 2.77 -14.96
N HIS A 157 8.04 1.72 -14.43
CA HIS A 157 8.72 0.51 -13.94
C HIS A 157 9.71 0.72 -12.78
N LYS A 158 9.84 1.94 -12.25
CA LYS A 158 10.72 2.32 -11.14
C LYS A 158 9.98 2.46 -9.79
N ARG A 159 8.87 1.73 -9.61
CA ARG A 159 8.03 1.70 -8.38
C ARG A 159 7.35 3.03 -7.98
N TYR A 160 7.49 4.10 -8.75
CA TYR A 160 6.86 5.41 -8.46
C TYR A 160 5.36 5.31 -8.19
N GLY A 161 4.58 4.59 -9.02
CA GLY A 161 3.14 4.52 -8.76
C GLY A 161 2.72 3.76 -7.50
N THR A 162 3.46 2.72 -7.06
CA THR A 162 3.19 2.10 -5.75
C THR A 162 3.37 3.11 -4.62
N LYS A 163 4.39 3.97 -4.71
CA LYS A 163 4.65 4.99 -3.70
C LYS A 163 3.62 6.09 -3.73
N THR A 164 3.26 6.55 -4.92
CA THR A 164 2.21 7.53 -5.11
C THR A 164 0.87 7.04 -4.55
N ILE A 165 0.53 5.76 -4.73
CA ILE A 165 -0.65 5.15 -4.09
C ILE A 165 -0.53 5.25 -2.57
N LYS A 166 0.61 4.86 -1.98
CA LYS A 166 0.83 4.94 -0.52
C LYS A 166 0.70 6.38 0.01
N GLU A 167 1.23 7.38 -0.68
CA GLU A 167 1.05 8.79 -0.29
C GLU A 167 -0.42 9.23 -0.41
N ALA A 168 -1.12 8.80 -1.46
CA ALA A 168 -2.54 9.11 -1.63
C ALA A 168 -3.41 8.48 -0.54
N LEU A 169 -3.06 7.26 -0.08
CA LEU A 169 -3.75 6.58 1.03
C LEU A 169 -3.61 7.34 2.35
N LYS A 170 -2.45 7.93 2.64
CA LYS A 170 -2.25 8.77 3.84
C LYS A 170 -3.26 9.91 3.85
N ILE A 171 -3.38 10.62 2.74
CA ILE A 171 -4.33 11.73 2.59
C ILE A 171 -5.77 11.20 2.71
N ALA A 172 -6.11 10.14 1.98
CA ALA A 172 -7.47 9.60 1.96
C ALA A 172 -7.95 9.15 3.35
N PHE A 173 -7.14 8.38 4.08
CA PHE A 173 -7.54 7.83 5.38
C PHE A 173 -7.33 8.79 6.55
N LEU A 174 -6.19 9.48 6.61
CA LEU A 174 -5.81 10.27 7.79
C LEU A 174 -6.37 11.68 7.74
N GLU A 175 -6.40 12.31 6.56
CA GLU A 175 -6.89 13.68 6.40
C GLU A 175 -8.37 13.70 5.99
N LEU A 176 -8.74 12.94 4.95
CA LEU A 176 -10.10 12.95 4.40
C LEU A 176 -11.06 11.98 5.09
N ARG A 177 -10.57 11.17 6.04
CA ARG A 177 -11.35 10.20 6.83
C ARG A 177 -12.19 9.24 5.97
N ALA A 178 -11.65 8.80 4.84
CA ALA A 178 -12.27 7.81 3.97
C ALA A 178 -12.54 6.51 4.76
N ARG A 179 -13.73 5.91 4.61
CA ARG A 179 -13.97 4.55 5.14
C ARG A 179 -13.29 3.51 4.27
N LYS A 180 -13.34 3.72 2.95
CA LYS A 180 -12.75 2.85 1.93
C LYS A 180 -12.21 3.66 0.75
N VAL A 181 -11.14 3.14 0.15
CA VAL A 181 -10.57 3.62 -1.12
C VAL A 181 -10.69 2.50 -2.15
N THR A 182 -11.18 2.83 -3.34
CA THR A 182 -11.37 1.88 -4.45
C THR A 182 -10.57 2.32 -5.67
N ALA A 183 -10.17 1.37 -6.52
CA ALA A 183 -9.54 1.63 -7.80
C ALA A 183 -10.04 0.62 -8.84
N LYS A 184 -10.37 1.10 -10.05
CA LYS A 184 -10.85 0.27 -11.15
C LYS A 184 -9.78 0.15 -12.22
N ILE A 185 -9.30 -1.06 -12.46
CA ILE A 185 -8.13 -1.32 -13.30
C ILE A 185 -8.51 -2.27 -14.42
N TYR A 186 -8.11 -1.98 -15.65
CA TYR A 186 -8.31 -2.90 -16.77
C TYR A 186 -7.48 -4.20 -16.59
N PRO A 187 -8.03 -5.39 -16.91
CA PRO A 187 -7.31 -6.66 -16.72
C PRO A 187 -5.97 -6.76 -17.45
N ASP A 188 -5.78 -6.06 -18.57
CA ASP A 188 -4.55 -6.03 -19.35
C ASP A 188 -3.49 -5.05 -18.76
N ASN A 189 -3.89 -4.14 -17.88
CA ASN A 189 -2.98 -3.22 -17.21
C ASN A 189 -2.26 -3.88 -16.01
N GLN A 190 -1.38 -4.82 -16.33
CA GLN A 190 -0.58 -5.58 -15.36
C GLN A 190 0.35 -4.71 -14.51
N ILE A 191 0.65 -3.49 -14.96
CA ILE A 191 1.55 -2.58 -14.26
C ILE A 191 0.77 -1.89 -13.12
N SER A 192 -0.43 -1.37 -13.39
CA SER A 192 -1.32 -0.86 -12.34
C SER A 192 -1.71 -1.96 -11.36
N LEU A 193 -2.11 -3.14 -11.83
CA LEU A 193 -2.48 -4.26 -10.93
C LEU A 193 -1.34 -4.61 -9.95
N ARG A 194 -0.10 -4.74 -10.44
CA ARG A 194 1.06 -4.97 -9.57
C ARG A 194 1.32 -3.81 -8.62
N ALA A 195 1.11 -2.56 -9.06
CA ALA A 195 1.31 -1.39 -8.21
C ALA A 195 0.34 -1.35 -7.03
N PHE A 196 -0.94 -1.64 -7.27
CA PHE A 196 -2.00 -1.69 -6.26
C PHE A 196 -1.83 -2.88 -5.31
N LYS A 197 -1.52 -4.09 -5.82
CA LYS A 197 -1.20 -5.24 -4.96
C LYS A 197 -0.05 -4.95 -4.00
N ARG A 198 1.03 -4.32 -4.48
CA ARG A 198 2.16 -3.89 -3.62
C ARG A 198 1.83 -2.76 -2.65
N ALA A 199 0.77 -2.02 -2.92
CA ALA A 199 0.21 -1.06 -1.99
C ALA A 199 -0.82 -1.70 -1.04
N ALA A 200 -0.85 -3.04 -0.95
CA ALA A 200 -1.74 -3.83 -0.12
C ALA A 200 -3.25 -3.69 -0.42
N PHE A 201 -3.61 -3.24 -1.63
CA PHE A 201 -4.99 -3.31 -2.08
C PHE A 201 -5.39 -4.75 -2.37
N LEU A 202 -6.62 -5.10 -1.99
CA LEU A 202 -7.21 -6.41 -2.24
C LEU A 202 -8.14 -6.36 -3.44
N THR A 203 -8.33 -7.50 -4.10
CA THR A 203 -9.31 -7.60 -5.19
C THR A 203 -10.70 -7.82 -4.62
N GLU A 204 -11.62 -6.91 -4.91
CA GLU A 204 -13.00 -6.98 -4.42
C GLU A 204 -13.93 -7.60 -5.47
N GLN A 205 -13.77 -7.22 -6.73
CA GLN A 205 -14.61 -7.70 -7.81
C GLN A 205 -13.81 -7.82 -9.11
N ARG A 206 -14.08 -8.87 -9.89
CA ARG A 206 -13.51 -9.06 -11.22
C ARG A 206 -14.62 -9.25 -12.24
N THR A 207 -14.58 -8.44 -13.29
CA THR A 207 -15.47 -8.52 -14.46
C THR A 207 -14.63 -8.71 -15.72
N ALA A 208 -15.28 -8.98 -16.87
CA ALA A 208 -14.58 -9.08 -18.16
C ALA A 208 -13.83 -7.80 -18.56
N ARG A 209 -14.29 -6.63 -18.09
CA ARG A 209 -13.72 -5.32 -18.48
C ARG A 209 -12.85 -4.67 -17.41
N LEU A 210 -13.13 -4.92 -16.12
CA LEU A 210 -12.49 -4.24 -15.00
C LEU A 210 -12.29 -5.16 -13.81
N ILE A 211 -11.17 -4.93 -13.12
CA ILE A 211 -10.86 -5.43 -11.79
C ILE A 211 -11.02 -4.26 -10.82
N THR A 212 -11.95 -4.38 -9.88
CA THR A 212 -12.11 -3.44 -8.77
C THR A 212 -11.25 -3.92 -7.62
N MET A 213 -10.28 -3.09 -7.24
CA MET A 213 -9.47 -3.29 -6.05
C MET A 213 -9.88 -2.30 -4.97
N SER A 214 -9.80 -2.68 -3.71
CA SER A 214 -10.12 -1.79 -2.61
C SER A 214 -9.25 -2.00 -1.38
N MET A 215 -9.27 -0.98 -0.52
CA MET A 215 -8.64 -0.97 0.79
C MET A 215 -9.56 -0.19 1.74
N ASN A 216 -9.78 -0.70 2.94
CA ASN A 216 -10.44 0.01 4.03
C ASN A 216 -9.44 0.54 5.06
N MET A 217 -9.91 1.31 6.05
CA MET A 217 -9.03 1.91 7.06
C MET A 217 -8.31 0.88 7.93
N GLU A 218 -8.96 -0.25 8.26
CA GLU A 218 -8.36 -1.33 9.06
C GLU A 218 -7.19 -1.99 8.31
N GLN A 219 -7.43 -2.40 7.06
CA GLN A 219 -6.43 -2.92 6.14
C GLN A 219 -5.27 -1.95 5.94
N TYR A 220 -5.56 -0.65 5.84
CA TYR A 220 -4.53 0.37 5.77
C TYR A 220 -3.66 0.39 7.02
N PHE A 221 -4.24 0.40 8.22
CA PHE A 221 -3.48 0.34 9.47
C PHE A 221 -2.64 -0.93 9.58
N GLN A 222 -3.20 -2.09 9.22
CA GLN A 222 -2.46 -3.35 9.21
C GLN A 222 -1.27 -3.29 8.24
N SER A 223 -1.45 -2.70 7.05
CA SER A 223 -0.34 -2.50 6.10
C SER A 223 0.77 -1.60 6.64
N LEU A 224 0.43 -0.61 7.49
CA LEU A 224 1.42 0.22 8.18
C LEU A 224 2.16 -0.55 9.26
N LYS A 225 1.47 -1.44 10.00
CA LYS A 225 2.10 -2.35 10.96
C LYS A 225 3.12 -3.24 10.25
N MET A 226 2.73 -3.83 9.12
CA MET A 226 3.62 -4.69 8.32
C MET A 226 4.87 -3.96 7.81
N PHE A 227 4.73 -2.68 7.44
CA PHE A 227 5.85 -1.85 6.98
C PHE A 227 6.77 -1.39 8.11
N ARG A 228 6.22 -1.20 9.32
CA ARG A 228 6.96 -0.78 10.51
C ARG A 228 7.50 -1.95 11.33
N ALA A 229 7.11 -3.18 11.01
CA ALA A 229 7.56 -4.36 11.72
C ALA A 229 9.08 -4.42 11.66
N ASP A 230 9.71 -4.39 12.83
CA ASP A 230 11.14 -4.58 12.98
C ASP A 230 11.48 -6.04 12.64
N PRO A 231 12.74 -6.34 12.27
CA PRO A 231 13.13 -7.72 11.98
C PRO A 231 12.89 -8.69 13.15
N ASP A 232 12.77 -8.20 14.38
CA ASP A 232 12.50 -8.94 15.62
C ASP A 232 11.01 -9.09 15.95
N ASP A 233 10.13 -8.46 15.19
CA ASP A 233 8.68 -8.59 15.36
C ASP A 233 8.19 -9.89 14.74
N ILE A 234 7.34 -10.59 15.49
CA ILE A 234 6.63 -11.76 15.00
C ILE A 234 5.37 -11.29 14.28
N ILE A 235 5.22 -11.69 13.03
CA ILE A 235 4.06 -11.35 12.20
C ILE A 235 3.19 -12.58 12.03
N MET A 236 1.87 -12.43 12.19
CA MET A 236 0.95 -13.56 12.09
C MET A 236 -0.38 -13.15 11.47
N THR A 237 -1.03 -14.11 10.78
CA THR A 237 -2.40 -13.91 10.32
C THR A 237 -3.39 -13.91 11.48
N ASN A 238 -4.52 -13.23 11.30
CA ASN A 238 -5.63 -13.33 12.27
C ASN A 238 -6.11 -14.79 12.40
N GLN A 239 -6.19 -15.51 11.28
CA GLN A 239 -6.63 -16.91 11.23
C GLN A 239 -5.72 -17.84 12.04
N ASP A 240 -4.40 -17.76 11.85
CA ASP A 240 -3.44 -18.58 12.58
C ASP A 240 -3.47 -18.27 14.06
N LYS A 241 -3.56 -16.99 14.45
CA LYS A 241 -3.68 -16.63 15.87
C LYS A 241 -4.90 -17.27 16.51
N THR A 242 -6.07 -17.18 15.87
CA THR A 242 -7.29 -17.78 16.40
C THR A 242 -7.16 -19.30 16.55
N ARG A 243 -6.63 -19.99 15.52
CA ARG A 243 -6.44 -21.44 15.56
C ARG A 243 -5.42 -21.88 16.59
N LEU A 244 -4.30 -21.16 16.72
CA LEU A 244 -3.27 -21.47 17.71
C LEU A 244 -3.78 -21.25 19.13
N LEU A 245 -4.56 -20.19 19.39
CA LEU A 245 -5.21 -20.00 20.69
C LEU A 245 -6.16 -21.14 21.04
N ASP A 246 -6.92 -21.66 20.07
CA ASP A 246 -7.81 -22.82 20.26
C ASP A 246 -7.02 -24.11 20.56
N VAL A 247 -5.93 -24.36 19.82
CA VAL A 247 -5.02 -25.48 20.09
C VAL A 247 -4.45 -25.41 21.51
N MET A 248 -4.11 -24.22 21.99
CA MET A 248 -3.52 -24.01 23.31
C MET A 248 -4.50 -24.17 24.47
N GLN A 249 -5.79 -23.84 24.27
CA GLN A 249 -6.81 -24.07 25.29
C GLN A 249 -6.97 -25.56 25.64
N ASN A 250 -6.65 -26.44 24.69
CA ASN A 250 -6.84 -27.88 24.82
C ASN A 250 -5.60 -28.64 25.34
N ARG A 251 -4.45 -27.98 25.59
CA ARG A 251 -3.25 -28.61 26.16
C ARG A 251 -2.45 -27.63 27.03
N PRO A 252 -2.37 -27.82 28.36
CA PRO A 252 -1.45 -27.06 29.22
C PRO A 252 -0.11 -27.81 29.33
N PHE A 253 0.92 -27.39 28.60
CA PHE A 253 2.30 -27.90 28.75
C PHE A 253 3.31 -26.75 28.60
N GLU A 254 4.46 -26.81 29.28
CA GLU A 254 5.48 -25.72 29.34
C GLU A 254 5.94 -25.13 27.98
N PRO A 255 6.19 -25.91 26.91
CA PRO A 255 6.56 -25.37 25.59
C PRO A 255 5.56 -24.34 25.05
N LEU A 256 4.29 -24.44 25.46
CA LEU A 256 3.23 -23.53 25.03
C LEU A 256 3.30 -22.16 25.71
N MET A 257 4.04 -21.98 26.82
CA MET A 257 4.17 -20.68 27.46
C MET A 257 4.97 -19.70 26.59
N LYS A 258 6.08 -20.17 25.99
CA LYS A 258 6.85 -19.36 25.03
C LYS A 258 5.98 -18.99 23.83
N LEU A 259 5.30 -19.97 23.22
CA LEU A 259 4.36 -19.72 22.13
C LEU A 259 3.28 -18.71 22.51
N LYS A 260 2.71 -18.81 23.72
CA LYS A 260 1.72 -17.86 24.23
C LYS A 260 2.26 -16.43 24.25
N THR A 261 3.44 -16.25 24.83
CA THR A 261 4.12 -14.96 24.89
C THR A 261 4.36 -14.39 23.51
N GLU A 262 4.78 -15.24 22.55
CA GLU A 262 4.97 -14.83 21.16
C GLU A 262 3.65 -14.40 20.50
N LEU A 263 2.56 -15.14 20.71
CA LEU A 263 1.23 -14.80 20.20
C LEU A 263 0.65 -13.50 20.77
N GLU A 264 0.96 -13.19 22.02
CA GLU A 264 0.51 -11.99 22.72
C GLU A 264 1.18 -10.72 22.15
N ARG A 265 2.47 -10.80 21.78
CA ARG A 265 3.21 -9.68 21.19
C ARG A 265 3.17 -9.62 19.66
N ALA A 266 2.63 -10.63 18.99
CA ALA A 266 2.61 -10.72 17.54
C ALA A 266 1.86 -9.56 16.87
N ILE A 267 2.44 -9.04 15.79
CA ILE A 267 1.79 -8.11 14.87
C ILE A 267 0.80 -8.88 14.01
N ILE A 268 -0.49 -8.64 14.25
CA ILE A 268 -1.57 -9.31 13.52
C ILE A 268 -1.95 -8.52 12.27
N VAL A 269 -1.97 -9.23 11.14
CA VAL A 269 -2.35 -8.73 9.80
C VAL A 269 -3.30 -9.69 9.10
N ASP A 270 -4.02 -9.21 8.08
CA ASP A 270 -4.80 -10.07 7.19
C ASP A 270 -3.88 -10.97 6.34
N SER A 271 -4.32 -12.20 6.03
CA SER A 271 -3.52 -13.17 5.27
C SER A 271 -3.07 -12.63 3.90
N GLN A 272 -3.89 -11.81 3.24
CA GLN A 272 -3.51 -11.20 1.96
C GLN A 272 -2.44 -10.10 2.07
N GLN A 273 -2.09 -9.69 3.28
CA GLN A 273 -1.10 -8.64 3.54
C GLN A 273 0.23 -9.19 4.05
N ILE A 274 0.30 -10.49 4.38
CA ILE A 274 1.56 -11.14 4.70
C ILE A 274 2.47 -11.11 3.47
N THR A 275 3.74 -10.80 3.70
CA THR A 275 4.77 -10.80 2.66
C THR A 275 5.36 -12.20 2.52
N GLU A 276 5.79 -12.54 1.31
CA GLU A 276 6.29 -13.88 0.92
C GLU A 276 7.52 -14.36 1.71
N ASP A 277 8.21 -13.45 2.41
CA ASP A 277 9.39 -13.71 3.20
C ASP A 277 9.10 -14.01 4.69
N VAL A 278 7.84 -14.02 5.14
CA VAL A 278 7.44 -14.33 6.52
C VAL A 278 6.99 -15.78 6.66
N ILE A 279 7.44 -16.50 7.68
CA ILE A 279 6.98 -17.87 7.94
C ILE A 279 5.56 -17.85 8.52
N THR A 280 4.62 -18.46 7.83
CA THR A 280 3.24 -18.71 8.30
C THR A 280 3.00 -20.20 8.54
N MET A 281 1.87 -20.55 9.16
CA MET A 281 1.49 -21.95 9.31
C MET A 281 1.43 -22.64 7.94
N ASN A 282 1.76 -23.94 7.89
CA ASN A 282 1.86 -24.74 6.67
C ASN A 282 2.93 -24.30 5.66
N SER A 283 3.81 -23.36 6.02
CA SER A 283 4.98 -23.02 5.20
C SER A 283 6.00 -24.17 5.16
N ARG A 284 6.62 -24.39 3.99
CA ARG A 284 7.82 -25.23 3.87
C ARG A 284 9.05 -24.37 3.94
N ILE A 285 9.97 -24.71 4.83
CA ILE A 285 11.10 -23.87 5.20
C ILE A 285 12.39 -24.67 5.21
N LEU A 286 13.46 -24.01 4.77
CA LEU A 286 14.82 -24.50 4.89
C LEU A 286 15.51 -23.74 6.04
N LEU A 287 15.88 -24.49 7.07
CA LEU A 287 16.54 -24.00 8.26
C LEU A 287 17.97 -24.55 8.36
N THR A 288 18.80 -23.89 9.16
CA THR A 288 20.02 -24.49 9.72
C THR A 288 19.96 -24.35 11.22
N ILE A 289 20.10 -25.47 11.93
CA ILE A 289 20.22 -25.49 13.38
C ILE A 289 21.67 -25.83 13.68
N ASP A 290 22.38 -24.84 14.21
CA ASP A 290 23.84 -24.80 14.36
C ASP A 290 24.55 -25.02 13.02
N THR A 291 24.79 -26.29 12.64
CA THR A 291 25.45 -26.69 11.40
C THR A 291 24.62 -27.63 10.53
N LYS A 292 23.47 -28.09 11.02
CA LYS A 292 22.65 -29.12 10.36
C LYS A 292 21.53 -28.45 9.55
N PRO A 293 21.49 -28.62 8.21
CA PRO A 293 20.37 -28.16 7.42
C PRO A 293 19.14 -29.03 7.69
N LEU A 294 17.97 -28.40 7.75
CA LEU A 294 16.70 -29.06 7.98
C LEU A 294 15.65 -28.49 7.02
N ASN A 295 15.02 -29.37 6.24
CA ASN A 295 13.89 -29.02 5.38
C ASN A 295 12.63 -29.60 6.02
N VAL A 296 11.72 -28.71 6.45
CA VAL A 296 10.53 -29.09 7.20
C VAL A 296 9.33 -28.26 6.81
N GLN A 297 8.15 -28.80 7.06
CA GLN A 297 6.88 -28.08 6.98
C GLN A 297 6.41 -27.70 8.38
N LEU A 298 6.22 -26.41 8.64
CA LEU A 298 5.65 -25.93 9.90
C LEU A 298 4.15 -26.27 9.93
N VAL A 299 3.68 -27.04 10.91
CA VAL A 299 2.29 -27.53 10.94
C VAL A 299 1.63 -27.32 12.30
N TYR A 300 0.30 -27.38 12.31
CA TYR A 300 -0.43 -27.47 13.57
C TYR A 300 -0.19 -28.84 14.24
N PRO A 301 -0.29 -28.95 15.59
CA PRO A 301 0.05 -30.19 16.29
C PRO A 301 -0.77 -31.41 15.86
N GLN A 302 -2.02 -31.21 15.44
CA GLN A 302 -2.88 -32.28 14.93
C GLN A 302 -2.45 -32.82 13.56
N ASP A 303 -1.69 -32.05 12.79
CA ASP A 303 -1.25 -32.38 11.43
C ASP A 303 0.17 -32.99 11.40
N ALA A 304 0.77 -33.15 12.58
CA ALA A 304 2.06 -33.80 12.78
C ALA A 304 1.98 -35.29 12.43
N SER A 305 2.29 -35.62 11.17
CA SER A 305 2.02 -36.94 10.59
C SER A 305 3.22 -37.57 9.89
N ALA A 306 4.21 -36.76 9.46
CA ALA A 306 5.37 -37.22 8.72
C ALA A 306 6.69 -36.75 9.36
N ALA A 307 7.80 -37.41 9.01
CA ALA A 307 9.13 -37.13 9.56
C ALA A 307 9.66 -35.73 9.22
N ASP A 308 9.14 -35.11 8.16
CA ASP A 308 9.47 -33.76 7.70
C ASP A 308 8.48 -32.69 8.22
N THR A 309 7.57 -33.04 9.14
CA THR A 309 6.70 -32.08 9.80
C THR A 309 7.34 -31.50 11.05
N LEU A 310 7.16 -30.20 11.26
CA LEU A 310 7.60 -29.47 12.45
C LEU A 310 6.35 -28.88 13.12
N PRO A 311 5.83 -29.51 14.18
CA PRO A 311 4.76 -28.93 14.98
C PRO A 311 5.13 -27.54 15.49
N VAL A 312 4.21 -26.58 15.39
CA VAL A 312 4.40 -25.22 15.93
C VAL A 312 4.63 -25.19 17.44
N THR A 313 4.15 -26.20 18.15
CA THR A 313 4.35 -26.37 19.60
C THR A 313 5.74 -26.88 19.97
N ASP A 314 6.52 -27.35 18.99
CA ASP A 314 7.91 -27.72 19.23
C ASP A 314 8.75 -26.44 19.43
N PRO A 315 9.81 -26.48 20.25
CA PRO A 315 10.64 -25.31 20.51
C PRO A 315 11.14 -24.61 19.24
N ILE A 316 11.53 -25.37 18.22
CA ILE A 316 11.97 -24.83 16.92
C ILE A 316 10.78 -24.26 16.15
N GLY A 317 9.63 -24.93 16.14
CA GLY A 317 8.42 -24.47 15.47
C GLY A 317 7.93 -23.13 16.04
N THR A 318 7.92 -23.00 17.36
CA THR A 318 7.63 -21.76 18.07
C THR A 318 8.65 -20.67 17.74
N ALA A 319 9.94 -21.02 17.67
CA ALA A 319 11.02 -20.07 17.41
C ALA A 319 10.95 -19.43 16.02
N VAL A 320 10.45 -20.15 15.00
CA VAL A 320 10.51 -19.69 13.60
C VAL A 320 9.21 -19.06 13.11
N LEU A 321 8.08 -19.35 13.76
CA LEU A 321 6.78 -18.80 13.36
C LEU A 321 6.78 -17.28 13.33
N GLY A 322 6.34 -16.71 12.21
CA GLY A 322 6.20 -15.28 12.03
C GLY A 322 7.50 -14.50 11.82
N PHE A 323 8.66 -15.16 11.81
CA PHE A 323 9.93 -14.55 11.44
C PHE A 323 10.19 -14.57 9.94
N ARG A 324 11.12 -13.72 9.50
CA ARG A 324 11.47 -13.56 8.09
C ARG A 324 12.62 -14.46 7.65
N ALA A 325 12.64 -14.84 6.38
CA ALA A 325 13.81 -15.45 5.74
C ALA A 325 15.05 -14.54 5.88
N GLY A 326 16.21 -15.15 6.12
CA GLY A 326 17.48 -14.47 6.38
C GLY A 326 17.76 -14.16 7.86
N LYS A 327 16.81 -14.43 8.76
CA LYS A 327 16.94 -14.20 10.21
C LYS A 327 17.81 -15.27 10.88
N ARG A 328 18.71 -14.83 11.78
CA ARG A 328 19.39 -15.71 12.75
C ARG A 328 18.79 -15.48 14.13
N LEU A 329 18.47 -16.56 14.82
CA LEU A 329 17.86 -16.59 16.14
C LEU A 329 18.76 -17.40 17.07
N ASN A 330 18.91 -16.94 18.30
CA ASN A 330 19.47 -17.77 19.37
C ASN A 330 18.29 -18.25 20.21
N TRP A 331 18.12 -19.56 20.33
CA TRP A 331 16.96 -20.13 21.00
C TRP A 331 17.37 -21.20 21.99
N GLU A 332 16.75 -21.20 23.16
CA GLU A 332 16.96 -22.25 24.15
C GLU A 332 16.11 -23.48 23.80
N LEU A 333 16.79 -24.52 23.33
CA LEU A 333 16.22 -25.85 23.13
C LEU A 333 16.42 -26.71 24.40
N PRO A 334 15.71 -27.85 24.53
CA PRO A 334 15.88 -28.76 25.66
C PRO A 334 17.33 -29.24 25.85
N ASP A 335 18.08 -29.39 24.75
CA ASP A 335 19.49 -29.84 24.77
C ASP A 335 20.50 -28.70 24.95
N GLY A 336 20.02 -27.45 25.11
CA GLY A 336 20.85 -26.25 25.29
C GLY A 336 20.56 -25.15 24.27
N PRO A 337 21.31 -24.03 24.33
CA PRO A 337 21.17 -22.93 23.38
C PRO A 337 21.61 -23.38 21.98
N ALA A 338 20.80 -23.07 20.98
CA ALA A 338 21.08 -23.36 19.58
C ALA A 338 20.92 -22.10 18.71
N GLN A 339 21.72 -22.03 17.65
CA GLN A 339 21.59 -20.98 16.64
C GLN A 339 20.72 -21.48 15.49
N ILE A 340 19.56 -20.86 15.29
CA ILE A 340 18.64 -21.18 14.20
C ILE A 340 18.80 -20.11 13.11
N PHE A 341 19.14 -20.52 11.89
CA PHE A 341 19.15 -19.65 10.72
C PHE A 341 18.02 -20.03 9.78
N ILE A 342 17.10 -19.09 9.56
CA ILE A 342 16.04 -19.24 8.56
C ILE A 342 16.64 -18.92 7.20
N GLN A 343 16.98 -19.95 6.42
CA GLN A 343 17.63 -19.76 5.13
C GLN A 343 16.64 -19.23 4.09
N GLN A 344 15.54 -19.96 3.91
CA GLN A 344 14.59 -19.71 2.83
C GLN A 344 13.22 -20.28 3.16
N ILE A 345 12.19 -19.63 2.63
CA ILE A 345 10.83 -20.17 2.56
C ILE A 345 10.63 -20.76 1.16
N LEU A 346 10.42 -22.07 1.10
CA LEU A 346 10.25 -22.84 -0.15
C LEU A 346 8.80 -22.80 -0.65
N TYR A 347 7.84 -22.73 0.29
CA TYR A 347 6.42 -22.55 0.03
C TYR A 347 5.80 -21.78 1.18
N GLN A 348 4.94 -20.82 0.86
CA GLN A 348 4.09 -20.09 1.80
C GLN A 348 2.65 -20.12 1.25
N PRO A 349 1.64 -20.50 2.06
CA PRO A 349 0.24 -20.49 1.64
C PRO A 349 -0.21 -19.15 1.08
N GLU A 350 0.06 -18.04 1.77
CA GLU A 350 -0.39 -16.70 1.37
C GLU A 350 0.21 -16.25 0.03
N ALA A 351 1.52 -16.46 -0.18
CA ALA A 351 2.17 -16.19 -1.47
C ALA A 351 1.60 -17.04 -2.61
N SER A 352 1.13 -18.25 -2.31
CA SER A 352 0.54 -19.18 -3.27
C SER A 352 -0.96 -18.94 -3.51
N GLY A 353 -1.59 -18.09 -2.69
CA GLY A 353 -3.02 -17.78 -2.75
C GLY A 353 -3.92 -18.69 -1.89
N ASP A 354 -3.33 -19.55 -1.06
CA ASP A 354 -4.00 -20.54 -0.23
C ASP A 354 -4.36 -19.98 1.16
N TYR A 355 -5.14 -18.90 1.21
CA TYR A 355 -5.44 -18.13 2.44
C TYR A 355 -6.36 -18.82 3.46
N ARG A 356 -6.56 -20.14 3.37
CA ARG A 356 -7.47 -20.89 4.26
C ARG A 356 -6.81 -22.08 4.95
N LEU A 357 -5.59 -22.42 4.57
CA LEU A 357 -4.84 -23.55 5.12
C LEU A 357 -4.50 -23.33 6.58
#